data_AF-A0A3M9LL67-F1
#
_entry.id   AF-A0A3M9LL67-F1
#
_cell.length_a   1.000
_cell.length_b   1.000
_cell.length_c   1.000
_cell.angle_alpha   90.00
_cell.angle_beta   90.00
_cell.angle_gamma   90.00
#
_symmetry.space_group_name_H-M   'P 1'
#
loop_
_entity.id
_entity.type
_entity.pdbx_description
1 polymer ?
#
loop_
_entity_poly.entity_id
_entity_poly.type
_entity_poly.pdbx_seq_one_letter_code
_entity_poly.pdbx_strand_id
1 'polypeptide(L)'
;MDTEEIFDRLKPLYLHEYFSTERNPFYILISTVLSQRTRDEVTEVASRRLFEHYSTPIRMVDADIENIEALIRDVGFYRVKAGRIKEISRILIDEYDSQVPASMDELLKLPGVGRKTANCVLSYAFLEKAIAVDTHVHRISNRLGLVETTTPEQTEIELQKQVPLSYWREVNELFVQFGKTVCKPLSPACEVCAIEDLCAKKEKKK
;
A
#
# COMPACT_ATOMS: atom_id res chain seq x y z
N MET A 1 25.04 7.94 6.42
CA MET A 1 23.67 8.50 6.49
C MET A 1 22.97 7.74 7.59
N ASP A 2 22.44 8.47 8.58
CA ASP A 2 21.71 7.85 9.68
C ASP A 2 20.26 7.61 9.24
N THR A 3 19.94 6.34 8.95
CA THR A 3 18.59 5.97 8.52
C THR A 3 17.58 6.12 9.64
N GLU A 4 17.97 5.87 10.90
CA GLU A 4 17.07 5.97 12.05
C GLU A 4 16.62 7.43 12.26
N GLU A 5 17.56 8.37 12.19
CA GLU A 5 17.30 9.81 12.27
C GLU A 5 16.28 10.30 11.22
N ILE A 6 16.32 9.75 9.99
CA ILE A 6 15.34 10.09 8.94
C ILE A 6 13.92 9.74 9.39
N PHE A 7 13.73 8.53 9.92
CA PHE A 7 12.42 8.07 10.38
C PHE A 7 11.98 8.84 11.63
N ASP A 8 12.89 9.10 12.56
CA ASP A 8 12.60 9.83 13.80
C ASP A 8 12.12 11.26 13.54
N ARG A 9 12.68 11.95 12.55
CA ARG A 9 12.24 13.30 12.17
C ARG A 9 10.93 13.31 11.38
N LEU A 10 10.71 12.33 10.50
CA LEU A 10 9.51 12.31 9.65
C LEU A 10 8.27 11.77 10.38
N LYS A 11 8.43 10.75 11.21
CA LYS A 11 7.33 10.05 11.88
C LYS A 11 6.36 10.98 12.63
N PRO A 12 6.80 11.88 13.52
CA PRO A 12 5.88 12.77 14.25
C PRO A 12 5.16 13.79 13.35
N LEU A 13 5.66 14.05 12.13
CA LEU A 13 5.12 15.05 11.21
C LEU A 13 4.14 14.48 10.18
N TYR A 14 4.29 13.20 9.84
CA TYR A 14 3.59 12.61 8.69
C TYR A 14 2.90 11.29 8.99
N LEU A 15 3.19 10.67 10.14
CA LEU A 15 2.50 9.47 10.59
C LEU A 15 1.49 9.85 11.68
N HIS A 16 0.33 10.33 11.25
CA HIS A 16 -0.82 10.57 12.14
C HIS A 16 -1.78 9.39 12.03
N GLU A 17 -2.19 8.83 13.18
CA GLU A 17 -3.07 7.65 13.36
C GLU A 17 -3.08 6.64 12.21
N TYR A 18 -2.40 5.50 12.46
CA TYR A 18 -2.31 4.32 11.60
C TYR A 18 -3.60 4.11 10.79
N PHE A 19 -3.51 4.15 9.46
CA PHE A 19 -4.64 3.88 8.58
C PHE A 19 -5.28 2.56 9.00
N SER A 20 -6.59 2.62 9.29
CA SER A 20 -7.47 1.48 9.56
C SER A 20 -7.30 0.80 10.92
N THR A 21 -8.26 1.01 11.83
CA THR A 21 -8.55 0.06 12.92
C THR A 21 -9.02 -1.30 12.39
N GLU A 22 -9.47 -1.34 11.13
CA GLU A 22 -9.90 -2.54 10.43
C GLU A 22 -8.68 -3.37 10.01
N ARG A 23 -8.54 -4.56 10.59
CA ARG A 23 -7.47 -5.53 10.32
C ARG A 23 -7.97 -6.77 9.58
N ASN A 24 -9.25 -6.81 9.22
CA ASN A 24 -9.83 -7.90 8.46
C ASN A 24 -9.02 -8.11 7.16
N PRO A 25 -8.37 -9.29 6.98
CA PRO A 25 -7.53 -9.54 5.82
C PRO A 25 -8.28 -9.43 4.49
N PHE A 26 -9.56 -9.82 4.45
CA PHE A 26 -10.38 -9.71 3.27
C PHE A 26 -10.69 -8.25 2.92
N TYR A 27 -11.01 -7.41 3.92
CA TYR A 27 -11.15 -5.97 3.74
C TYR A 27 -9.87 -5.34 3.17
N ILE A 28 -8.73 -5.63 3.77
CA ILE A 28 -7.43 -5.06 3.35
C ILE A 28 -7.06 -5.54 1.95
N LEU A 29 -7.26 -6.81 1.62
CA LEU A 29 -7.01 -7.35 0.29
C LEU A 29 -7.87 -6.64 -0.77
N ILE A 30 -9.18 -6.59 -0.57
CA ILE A 30 -10.11 -6.03 -1.55
C ILE A 30 -9.92 -4.51 -1.69
N SER A 31 -9.81 -3.77 -0.58
CA SER A 31 -9.51 -2.33 -0.62
C SER A 31 -8.19 -2.02 -1.32
N THR A 32 -7.16 -2.86 -1.15
CA THR A 32 -5.88 -2.68 -1.84
C THR A 32 -5.98 -2.99 -3.35
N VAL A 33 -6.86 -3.90 -3.77
CA VAL A 33 -7.18 -4.09 -5.19
C VAL A 33 -7.95 -2.88 -5.74
N LEU A 34 -8.88 -2.33 -4.96
CA LEU A 34 -9.64 -1.13 -5.34
C LEU A 34 -8.75 0.11 -5.45
N SER A 35 -7.70 0.25 -4.64
CA SER A 35 -6.78 1.40 -4.66
C SER A 35 -5.95 1.51 -5.93
N GLN A 36 -5.80 0.43 -6.69
CA GLN A 36 -4.97 0.42 -7.89
C GLN A 36 -5.45 1.48 -8.90
N ARG A 37 -4.65 2.55 -9.11
CA ARG A 37 -5.03 3.69 -9.96
C ARG A 37 -6.33 4.35 -9.52
N THR A 38 -6.56 4.48 -8.22
CA THR A 38 -7.69 5.19 -7.62
C THR A 38 -7.16 5.99 -6.43
N ARG A 39 -7.73 7.17 -6.18
CA ARG A 39 -7.30 8.01 -5.04
C ARG A 39 -7.70 7.33 -3.73
N ASP A 40 -6.91 7.56 -2.68
CA ASP A 40 -7.12 6.88 -1.40
C ASP A 40 -8.47 7.25 -0.79
N GLU A 41 -8.89 8.51 -0.88
CA GLU A 41 -10.16 8.99 -0.32
C GLU A 41 -11.37 8.33 -1.02
N VAL A 42 -11.27 8.11 -2.33
CA VAL A 42 -12.30 7.41 -3.12
C VAL A 42 -12.30 5.91 -2.78
N THR A 43 -11.12 5.34 -2.61
CA THR A 43 -10.95 3.91 -2.27
C THR A 43 -11.56 3.61 -0.90
N GLU A 44 -11.30 4.44 0.10
CA GLU A 44 -11.81 4.27 1.46
C GLU A 44 -13.34 4.26 1.47
N VAL A 45 -13.96 5.29 0.87
CA VAL A 45 -15.42 5.41 0.80
C VAL A 45 -16.04 4.23 0.05
N ALA A 46 -15.48 3.85 -1.10
CA ALA A 46 -15.97 2.71 -1.87
C ALA A 46 -15.80 1.37 -1.16
N SER A 47 -14.68 1.16 -0.46
CA SER A 47 -14.40 -0.09 0.27
C SER A 47 -15.36 -0.25 1.45
N ARG A 48 -15.57 0.81 2.23
CA ARG A 48 -16.56 0.81 3.33
C ARG A 48 -17.95 0.52 2.82
N ARG A 49 -18.41 1.26 1.81
CA ARG A 49 -19.72 1.05 1.18
C ARG A 49 -19.88 -0.37 0.65
N LEU A 50 -18.86 -0.95 0.03
CA LEU A 50 -18.90 -2.34 -0.44
C LEU A 50 -19.04 -3.33 0.73
N PHE A 51 -18.25 -3.16 1.80
CA PHE A 51 -18.21 -4.09 2.93
C PHE A 51 -19.40 -3.98 3.88
N GLU A 52 -20.10 -2.84 3.90
CA GLU A 52 -21.40 -2.71 4.57
C GLU A 52 -22.44 -3.70 4.00
N HIS A 53 -22.33 -4.06 2.72
CA HIS A 53 -23.20 -5.03 2.06
C HIS A 53 -22.59 -6.44 1.94
N TYR A 54 -21.31 -6.53 1.53
CA TYR A 54 -20.66 -7.78 1.14
C TYR A 54 -19.31 -7.96 1.86
N SER A 55 -19.37 -8.23 3.17
CA SER A 55 -18.19 -8.32 4.05
C SER A 55 -17.43 -9.64 4.03
N THR A 56 -17.89 -10.65 3.29
CA THR A 56 -17.25 -11.99 3.25
C THR A 56 -17.08 -12.48 1.81
N PRO A 57 -16.12 -13.38 1.54
CA PRO A 57 -15.95 -13.94 0.20
C PRO A 57 -17.23 -14.56 -0.37
N ILE A 58 -17.98 -15.31 0.45
CA ILE A 58 -19.25 -15.93 0.06
C ILE A 58 -20.27 -14.87 -0.35
N ARG A 59 -20.48 -13.83 0.46
CA ARG A 59 -21.39 -12.73 0.13
C ARG A 59 -20.97 -11.97 -1.12
N MET A 60 -19.67 -11.78 -1.33
CA MET A 60 -19.13 -11.11 -2.51
C MET A 60 -19.38 -11.93 -3.78
N VAL A 61 -19.23 -13.25 -3.69
CA VAL A 61 -19.49 -14.18 -4.79
C VAL A 61 -20.99 -14.25 -5.14
N ASP A 62 -21.86 -14.26 -4.13
CA ASP A 62 -23.31 -14.38 -4.31
C ASP A 62 -23.96 -13.08 -4.81
N ALA A 63 -23.31 -11.92 -4.59
CA ALA A 63 -23.82 -10.63 -5.03
C ALA A 63 -23.91 -10.52 -6.56
N ASP A 64 -24.99 -9.96 -7.11
CA ASP A 64 -25.02 -9.60 -8.54
C ASP A 64 -23.88 -8.65 -8.89
N ILE A 65 -23.26 -8.85 -10.05
CA ILE A 65 -22.09 -8.06 -10.45
C ILE A 65 -22.45 -6.58 -10.59
N GLU A 66 -23.66 -6.28 -11.05
CA GLU A 66 -24.20 -4.92 -11.20
C GLU A 66 -24.33 -4.19 -9.85
N ASN A 67 -24.64 -4.92 -8.77
CA ASN A 67 -24.71 -4.35 -7.42
C ASN A 67 -23.31 -3.98 -6.93
N ILE A 68 -22.32 -4.86 -7.11
CA ILE A 68 -20.92 -4.56 -6.81
C ILE A 68 -20.46 -3.34 -7.62
N GLU A 69 -20.69 -3.35 -8.94
CA GLU A 69 -20.35 -2.24 -9.83
C GLU A 69 -20.97 -0.90 -9.39
N ALA A 70 -22.22 -0.92 -8.91
CA ALA A 70 -22.87 0.27 -8.38
C ALA A 70 -22.18 0.78 -7.09
N LEU A 71 -21.83 -0.13 -6.17
CA LEU A 71 -21.17 0.21 -4.90
C LEU A 71 -19.73 0.72 -5.08
N ILE A 72 -19.04 0.36 -6.17
CA ILE A 72 -17.67 0.80 -6.43
C ILE A 72 -17.54 1.69 -7.67
N ARG A 73 -18.62 2.28 -8.16
CA ARG A 73 -18.66 3.02 -9.44
C ARG A 73 -17.63 4.15 -9.57
N ASP A 74 -17.30 4.79 -8.44
CA ASP A 74 -16.35 5.90 -8.39
C ASP A 74 -14.88 5.44 -8.49
N VAL A 75 -14.63 4.13 -8.35
CA VAL A 75 -13.29 3.53 -8.45
C VAL A 75 -12.86 3.45 -9.92
N GLY A 76 -11.60 3.81 -10.20
CA GLY A 76 -11.04 3.70 -11.55
C GLY A 76 -11.06 2.24 -12.02
N PHE A 77 -11.55 2.00 -13.25
CA PHE A 77 -11.71 0.64 -13.82
C PHE A 77 -12.66 -0.27 -13.02
N TYR A 78 -13.70 0.30 -12.38
CA TYR A 78 -14.59 -0.45 -11.48
C TYR A 78 -15.16 -1.74 -12.06
N ARG A 79 -15.55 -1.81 -13.34
CA ARG A 79 -16.10 -3.04 -13.95
C ARG A 79 -15.11 -4.20 -13.93
N VAL A 80 -13.87 -3.91 -14.34
CA VAL A 80 -12.78 -4.90 -14.31
C VAL A 80 -12.47 -5.32 -12.87
N LYS A 81 -12.47 -4.36 -11.94
CA LYS A 81 -12.23 -4.63 -10.53
C LYS A 81 -13.37 -5.42 -9.89
N ALA A 82 -14.64 -5.15 -10.23
CA ALA A 82 -15.81 -5.88 -9.76
C ALA A 82 -15.70 -7.37 -10.12
N GLY A 83 -15.39 -7.67 -11.39
CA GLY A 83 -15.16 -9.05 -11.84
C GLY A 83 -14.01 -9.71 -11.08
N ARG A 84 -12.89 -8.98 -10.92
CA ARG A 84 -11.70 -9.46 -10.21
C ARG A 84 -11.97 -9.74 -8.72
N ILE A 85 -12.71 -8.90 -8.00
CA ILE A 85 -12.99 -9.13 -6.58
C ILE A 85 -13.91 -10.34 -6.37
N LYS A 86 -14.83 -10.61 -7.31
CA LYS A 86 -15.60 -11.86 -7.32
C LYS A 86 -14.71 -13.07 -7.59
N GLU A 87 -13.78 -12.96 -8.55
CA GLU A 87 -12.83 -14.02 -8.88
C GLU A 87 -11.92 -14.36 -7.70
N ILE A 88 -11.30 -13.34 -7.07
CA ILE A 88 -10.54 -13.50 -5.82
C ILE A 88 -11.40 -14.20 -4.78
N SER A 89 -12.62 -13.71 -4.54
CA SER A 89 -13.51 -14.27 -3.52
C SER A 89 -13.86 -15.73 -3.79
N ARG A 90 -14.02 -16.13 -5.06
CA ARG A 90 -14.23 -17.53 -5.46
C ARG A 90 -13.01 -18.39 -5.13
N ILE A 91 -11.82 -17.94 -5.51
CA ILE A 91 -10.56 -18.64 -5.21
C ILE A 91 -10.39 -18.83 -3.70
N LEU A 92 -10.68 -17.79 -2.89
CA LEU A 92 -10.61 -17.90 -1.43
C LEU A 92 -11.55 -18.98 -0.88
N ILE A 93 -12.76 -19.12 -1.43
CA ILE A 93 -13.71 -20.16 -1.03
C ILE A 93 -13.19 -21.54 -1.42
N ASP A 94 -12.76 -21.70 -2.68
CA ASP A 94 -12.45 -23.00 -3.27
C ASP A 94 -11.09 -23.57 -2.79
N GLU A 95 -10.10 -22.70 -2.54
CA GLU A 95 -8.72 -23.10 -2.25
C GLU A 95 -8.23 -22.75 -0.83
N TYR A 96 -8.90 -21.83 -0.12
CA TYR A 96 -8.40 -21.28 1.14
C TYR A 96 -9.45 -21.21 2.27
N ASP A 97 -10.51 -22.02 2.21
CA ASP A 97 -11.57 -22.06 3.24
C ASP A 97 -12.16 -20.69 3.60
N SER A 98 -12.33 -19.83 2.59
CA SER A 98 -12.77 -18.43 2.71
C SER A 98 -11.83 -17.52 3.54
N GLN A 99 -10.57 -17.92 3.75
CA GLN A 99 -9.56 -17.14 4.44
C GLN A 99 -8.54 -16.55 3.46
N VAL A 100 -8.09 -15.32 3.70
CA VAL A 100 -6.97 -14.75 2.94
C VAL A 100 -5.67 -15.42 3.41
N PRO A 101 -4.84 -15.96 2.51
CA PRO A 101 -3.59 -16.60 2.92
C PRO A 101 -2.57 -15.57 3.46
N ALA A 102 -1.85 -15.94 4.50
CA ALA A 102 -0.79 -15.12 5.11
C ALA A 102 0.60 -15.45 4.54
N SER A 103 0.69 -15.68 3.22
CA SER A 103 1.94 -16.03 2.54
C SER A 103 2.09 -15.20 1.27
N MET A 104 3.30 -14.68 1.02
CA MET A 104 3.63 -13.93 -0.19
C MET A 104 3.33 -14.75 -1.45
N ASP A 105 3.79 -16.00 -1.51
CA ASP A 105 3.66 -16.83 -2.71
C ASP A 105 2.20 -17.19 -2.99
N GLU A 106 1.39 -17.41 -1.95
CA GLU A 106 -0.05 -17.67 -2.10
C GLU A 106 -0.82 -16.41 -2.49
N LEU A 107 -0.51 -15.26 -1.88
CA LEU A 107 -1.13 -13.99 -2.23
C LEU A 107 -0.86 -13.61 -3.69
N LEU A 108 0.33 -13.88 -4.21
CA LEU A 108 0.70 -13.61 -5.60
C LEU A 108 -0.05 -14.47 -6.62
N LYS A 109 -0.67 -15.58 -6.20
CA LYS A 109 -1.55 -16.38 -7.09
C LYS A 109 -2.90 -15.71 -7.32
N LEU A 110 -3.31 -14.79 -6.44
CA LEU A 110 -4.61 -14.13 -6.55
C LEU A 110 -4.60 -13.11 -7.71
N PRO A 111 -5.65 -13.07 -8.54
CA PRO A 111 -5.67 -12.24 -9.74
C PRO A 111 -5.59 -10.76 -9.40
N GLY A 112 -4.64 -10.07 -10.03
CA GLY A 112 -4.38 -8.65 -9.81
C GLY A 112 -3.71 -8.31 -8.46
N VAL A 113 -3.22 -9.32 -7.73
CA VAL A 113 -2.36 -9.12 -6.56
C VAL A 113 -0.90 -9.16 -7.00
N GLY A 114 -0.27 -7.99 -7.02
CA GLY A 114 1.18 -7.86 -7.18
C GLY A 114 1.90 -7.79 -5.84
N ARG A 115 3.24 -7.77 -5.88
CA ARG A 115 4.09 -7.77 -4.68
C ARG A 115 3.78 -6.64 -3.68
N LYS A 116 3.48 -5.42 -4.16
CA LYS A 116 3.01 -4.32 -3.29
C LYS A 116 1.70 -4.67 -2.58
N THR A 117 0.71 -5.20 -3.29
CA THR A 117 -0.59 -5.57 -2.71
C THR A 117 -0.41 -6.67 -1.67
N ALA A 118 0.38 -7.70 -1.98
CA ALA A 118 0.71 -8.76 -1.03
C ALA A 118 1.40 -8.20 0.24
N ASN A 119 2.38 -7.32 0.08
CA ASN A 119 3.04 -6.67 1.23
C ASN A 119 2.10 -5.79 2.06
N CYS A 120 1.13 -5.09 1.44
CA CYS A 120 0.09 -4.37 2.19
C CYS A 120 -0.76 -5.33 3.02
N VAL A 121 -1.18 -6.47 2.46
CA VAL A 121 -1.97 -7.48 3.19
C VAL A 121 -1.17 -8.06 4.35
N LEU A 122 0.07 -8.49 4.10
CA LEU A 122 0.96 -9.04 5.13
C LEU A 122 1.23 -8.02 6.25
N SER A 123 1.56 -6.78 5.89
CA SER A 123 1.89 -5.72 6.84
C SER A 123 0.68 -5.27 7.66
N TYR A 124 -0.43 -4.95 7.00
CA TYR A 124 -1.57 -4.28 7.64
C TYR A 124 -2.54 -5.27 8.30
N ALA A 125 -2.78 -6.43 7.68
CA ALA A 125 -3.73 -7.42 8.20
C ALA A 125 -3.05 -8.39 9.16
N PHE A 126 -1.91 -8.94 8.74
CA PHE A 126 -1.19 -9.99 9.48
C PHE A 126 -0.09 -9.45 10.39
N LEU A 127 0.16 -8.13 10.38
CA LEU A 127 1.17 -7.47 11.20
C LEU A 127 2.60 -7.96 10.95
N GLU A 128 2.82 -8.60 9.80
CA GLU A 128 4.12 -9.11 9.39
C GLU A 128 5.07 -7.97 9.08
N LYS A 129 6.36 -8.25 9.23
CA LYS A 129 7.42 -7.30 8.85
C LYS A 129 7.57 -7.34 7.32
N ALA A 130 6.73 -6.57 6.64
CA ALA A 130 6.72 -6.45 5.18
C ALA A 130 6.79 -4.97 4.78
N ILE A 131 7.60 -4.64 3.77
CA ILE A 131 7.74 -3.29 3.23
C ILE A 131 6.96 -3.19 1.92
N ALA A 132 5.83 -2.49 1.94
CA ALA A 132 5.10 -2.20 0.71
C ALA A 132 5.78 -1.05 -0.05
N VAL A 133 6.37 -1.35 -1.23
CA VAL A 133 7.02 -0.34 -2.07
C VAL A 133 6.08 0.07 -3.20
N ASP A 134 5.68 1.34 -3.19
CA ASP A 134 4.96 1.99 -4.28
C ASP A 134 5.84 3.06 -4.95
N THR A 135 5.24 3.92 -5.78
CA THR A 135 5.97 4.99 -6.48
C THR A 135 6.47 6.09 -5.53
N HIS A 136 5.85 6.28 -4.37
CA HIS A 136 6.32 7.21 -3.35
C HIS A 136 7.55 6.63 -2.67
N VAL A 137 7.44 5.41 -2.14
CA VAL A 137 8.54 4.74 -1.45
C VAL A 137 9.74 4.60 -2.37
N HIS A 138 9.55 4.06 -3.58
CA HIS A 138 10.62 3.89 -4.55
C HIS A 138 11.35 5.21 -4.86
N ARG A 139 10.60 6.27 -5.16
CA ARG A 139 11.17 7.58 -5.50
C ARG A 139 11.90 8.22 -4.31
N ILE A 140 11.29 8.19 -3.13
CA ILE A 140 11.82 8.87 -1.94
C ILE A 140 13.07 8.16 -1.45
N SER A 141 13.05 6.83 -1.38
CA SER A 141 14.23 6.05 -0.99
C SER A 141 15.43 6.31 -1.90
N ASN A 142 15.23 6.33 -3.22
CA ASN A 142 16.30 6.67 -4.17
C ASN A 142 16.76 8.14 -4.06
N ARG A 143 15.85 9.09 -3.79
CA ARG A 143 16.21 10.52 -3.62
C ARG A 143 17.00 10.79 -2.34
N LEU A 144 16.64 10.13 -1.24
CA LEU A 144 17.36 10.23 0.02
C LEU A 144 18.74 9.57 -0.06
N GLY A 145 18.94 8.64 -1.02
CA GLY A 145 20.15 7.84 -1.12
C GLY A 145 20.12 6.61 -0.21
N LEU A 146 18.93 6.21 0.27
CA LEU A 146 18.75 4.97 1.05
C LEU A 146 19.01 3.74 0.19
N VAL A 147 18.70 3.84 -1.11
CA VAL A 147 18.91 2.78 -2.09
C VAL A 147 19.34 3.39 -3.42
N GLU A 148 19.94 2.58 -4.28
CA GLU A 148 20.20 2.89 -5.68
C GLU A 148 19.64 1.76 -6.55
N THR A 149 18.39 1.92 -6.97
CA THR A 149 17.59 0.83 -7.57
C THR A 149 16.69 1.36 -8.68
N THR A 150 16.35 0.49 -9.63
CA THR A 150 15.56 0.86 -10.81
C THR A 150 14.12 0.36 -10.77
N THR A 151 13.82 -0.63 -9.91
CA THR A 151 12.48 -1.19 -9.75
C THR A 151 12.02 -1.17 -8.30
N PRO A 152 10.69 -1.14 -8.04
CA PRO A 152 10.13 -1.26 -6.69
C PRO A 152 10.58 -2.53 -5.95
N GLU A 153 10.69 -3.65 -6.65
CA GLU A 153 11.11 -4.93 -6.07
C GLU A 153 12.56 -4.91 -5.61
N GLN A 154 13.45 -4.27 -6.39
CA GLN A 154 14.83 -4.04 -5.97
C GLN A 154 14.87 -3.12 -4.74
N THR A 155 14.07 -2.04 -4.74
CA THR A 155 13.97 -1.15 -3.58
C THR A 155 13.48 -1.88 -2.34
N GLU A 156 12.50 -2.77 -2.45
CA GLU A 156 12.01 -3.56 -1.32
C GLU A 156 13.15 -4.35 -0.66
N ILE A 157 13.89 -5.12 -1.47
CA ILE A 157 15.00 -5.96 -1.00
C ILE A 157 16.10 -5.11 -0.35
N GLU A 158 16.46 -3.97 -0.96
CA GLU A 158 17.50 -3.12 -0.39
C GLU A 158 17.05 -2.37 0.87
N LEU A 159 15.79 -1.93 0.93
CA LEU A 159 15.25 -1.27 2.13
C LEU A 159 15.24 -2.21 3.34
N GLN A 160 15.04 -3.52 3.16
CA GLN A 160 15.15 -4.49 4.27
C GLN A 160 16.55 -4.50 4.93
N LYS A 161 17.59 -4.08 4.21
CA LYS A 161 18.96 -4.00 4.74
C LYS A 161 19.26 -2.68 5.43
N GLN A 162 18.54 -1.62 5.07
CA GLN A 162 18.84 -0.24 5.48
C GLN A 162 17.89 0.27 6.55
N VAL A 163 16.61 -0.10 6.47
CA VAL A 163 15.56 0.40 7.36
C VAL A 163 15.49 -0.47 8.63
N PRO A 164 15.52 0.13 9.84
CA PRO A 164 15.31 -0.60 11.08
C PRO A 164 13.98 -1.36 11.08
N LEU A 165 13.98 -2.60 11.62
CA LEU A 165 12.81 -3.49 11.63
C LEU A 165 11.55 -2.87 12.25
N SER A 166 11.70 -1.92 13.18
CA SER A 166 10.61 -1.18 13.81
C SER A 166 9.80 -0.35 12.81
N TYR A 167 10.42 0.12 11.73
CA TYR A 167 9.81 1.02 10.75
C TYR A 167 9.21 0.31 9.54
N TRP A 168 9.44 -1.00 9.35
CA TRP A 168 9.06 -1.69 8.11
C TRP A 168 7.58 -1.53 7.73
N ARG A 169 6.69 -1.63 8.72
CA ARG A 169 5.24 -1.48 8.52
C ARG A 169 4.80 -0.03 8.31
N GLU A 170 5.64 0.93 8.70
CA GLU A 170 5.32 2.36 8.70
C GLU A 170 5.92 3.07 7.48
N VAL A 171 6.96 2.52 6.87
CA VAL A 171 7.69 3.15 5.74
C VAL A 171 6.76 3.55 4.61
N ASN A 172 5.83 2.67 4.22
CA ASN A 172 4.94 2.96 3.10
C ASN A 172 4.10 4.20 3.37
N GLU A 173 3.33 4.20 4.47
CA GLU A 173 2.46 5.31 4.83
C GLU A 173 3.25 6.61 5.04
N LEU A 174 4.36 6.52 5.78
CA LEU A 174 5.21 7.66 6.05
C LEU A 174 5.68 8.33 4.76
N PHE A 175 6.16 7.55 3.80
CA PHE A 175 6.70 8.08 2.54
C PHE A 175 5.58 8.49 1.58
N VAL A 176 4.39 7.88 1.66
CA VAL A 176 3.20 8.35 0.93
C VAL A 176 2.83 9.75 1.40
N GLN A 177 2.66 9.97 2.71
CA GLN A 177 2.28 11.27 3.28
C GLN A 177 3.35 12.34 3.06
N PHE A 178 4.61 12.01 3.35
CA PHE A 178 5.75 12.88 3.06
C PHE A 178 5.87 13.21 1.57
N GLY A 179 5.61 12.23 0.70
CA GLY A 179 5.68 12.37 -0.75
C GLY A 179 4.55 13.17 -1.39
N LYS A 180 3.36 13.19 -0.77
CA LYS A 180 2.22 14.02 -1.18
C LYS A 180 2.42 15.48 -0.81
N THR A 181 3.07 15.75 0.34
CA THR A 181 3.16 17.08 0.94
C THR A 181 4.49 17.80 0.64
N VAL A 182 5.63 17.12 0.79
CA VAL A 182 6.97 17.72 0.71
C VAL A 182 7.80 17.14 -0.44
N CYS A 183 8.07 15.83 -0.45
CA CYS A 183 8.91 15.20 -1.47
C CYS A 183 8.12 14.83 -2.74
N LYS A 184 7.45 15.86 -3.29
CA LYS A 184 6.59 15.76 -4.47
C LYS A 184 7.36 15.27 -5.71
N PRO A 185 6.70 14.54 -6.63
CA PRO A 185 7.35 14.07 -7.87
C PRO A 185 7.95 15.23 -8.67
N LEU A 186 7.17 16.30 -8.85
CA LEU A 186 7.56 17.55 -9.48
C LEU A 186 7.77 18.61 -8.40
N SER A 187 8.88 19.35 -8.46
CA SER A 187 9.21 20.46 -7.56
C SER A 187 9.04 20.12 -6.06
N PRO A 188 9.88 19.23 -5.49
CA PRO A 188 9.85 18.95 -4.06
C PRO A 188 10.13 20.22 -3.24
N ALA A 189 9.40 20.40 -2.14
CA ALA A 189 9.50 21.57 -1.26
C ALA A 189 10.70 21.44 -0.30
N CYS A 190 11.92 21.38 -0.85
CA CYS A 190 13.15 21.14 -0.08
C CYS A 190 13.38 22.19 1.02
N GLU A 191 12.96 23.44 0.81
CA GLU A 191 13.14 24.54 1.76
C GLU A 191 12.45 24.32 3.11
N VAL A 192 11.39 23.51 3.14
CA VAL A 192 10.63 23.18 4.35
C VAL A 192 10.80 21.72 4.78
N CYS A 193 11.75 20.99 4.17
CA CYS A 193 11.95 19.57 4.40
C CYS A 193 12.77 19.34 5.68
N ALA A 194 12.20 18.65 6.67
CA ALA A 194 12.82 18.38 7.97
C ALA A 194 14.09 17.50 7.94
N ILE A 195 14.36 16.88 6.78
CA ILE A 195 15.51 15.98 6.54
C ILE A 195 16.34 16.43 5.33
N GLU A 196 16.28 17.71 4.98
CA GLU A 196 17.01 18.26 3.83
C GLU A 196 18.54 18.11 3.97
N ASP A 197 19.04 18.24 5.19
CA ASP A 197 20.44 18.06 5.61
C ASP A 197 20.91 16.61 5.48
N LEU A 198 19.99 15.64 5.52
CA LEU A 198 20.28 14.20 5.41
C LEU A 198 20.11 13.66 3.97
N CYS A 199 19.66 14.49 3.02
CA CYS A 199 19.24 14.06 1.70
C CYS A 199 20.39 14.10 0.68
N ALA A 200 20.82 12.93 0.18
CA ALA A 200 21.92 12.80 -0.78
C ALA A 200 21.68 13.55 -2.11
N LYS A 201 20.41 13.81 -2.50
CA LYS A 201 20.11 14.59 -3.72
C LYS A 201 20.58 16.04 -3.66
N LYS A 202 20.74 16.63 -2.46
CA LYS A 202 21.29 17.98 -2.31
C LYS A 202 22.70 18.09 -2.88
N GLU A 203 23.53 17.06 -2.66
CA GLU A 203 24.91 17.01 -3.13
C GLU A 203 25.03 16.95 -4.66
N LYS A 204 23.97 16.51 -5.36
CA LYS A 204 23.94 16.37 -6.83
C LYS A 204 23.40 17.60 -7.58
N LYS A 205 23.01 18.69 -6.89
CA LYS A 205 22.72 19.99 -7.52
C LYS A 205 24.02 20.80 -7.63
N LYS A 206 24.83 20.51 -8.64
CA LYS A 206 25.89 21.39 -9.15
C LYS A 206 25.53 21.84 -10.55
#